data_AF-A0AAJ2A6U3-F1
#
_entry.id   AF-A0AAJ2A6U3-F1
#
_cell.length_a   1.000
_cell.length_b   1.000
_cell.length_c   1.000
_cell.angle_alpha   90.00
_cell.angle_beta   90.00
_cell.angle_gamma   90.00
#
_symmetry.space_group_name_H-M   'P 1'
#
loop_
_entity.id
_entity.type
_entity.pdbx_description
1 polymer ?
#
loop_
_entity_poly.entity_id
_entity_poly.type
_entity_poly.pdbx_seq_one_letter_code
_entity_poly.pdbx_strand_id
1 'polypeptide(L)'
;MTAPWKHSALEHENPFLEYFDAEMRYLRAASGEFAKAHPDAARRLGMRYGEVGDSVRATFEGFALLMARLRMKLDDGGPEFTEALIDNMYEHAARAIPSLSIIECSPLGRGVAAAAQVPAGALVRSAPVGPDQVQCLYRTTQAVQLLPLSVEDAEVAVRDGGRTVIRLTFRLWLGEQREATDLSRIRLYLHGTRPAAAALYASLTRQIASISLRLPSVRNGELQPLEGVQFEGAGFGPTTRLWPVTEPERDR
;
A
#
# COMPACT_ATOMS: atom_id res chain seq x y z
N MET A 1 15.98 4.89 -23.21
CA MET A 1 15.20 5.87 -22.43
C MET A 1 15.17 5.42 -20.99
N THR A 2 16.17 5.82 -20.22
CA THR A 2 16.27 5.57 -18.78
C THR A 2 15.67 6.77 -18.05
N ALA A 3 14.80 6.51 -17.07
CA ALA A 3 14.06 7.54 -16.35
C ALA A 3 15.01 8.51 -15.60
N PRO A 4 14.69 9.82 -15.53
CA PRO A 4 15.58 10.88 -15.05
C PRO A 4 15.97 10.83 -13.57
N TRP A 5 15.43 9.89 -12.79
CA TRP A 5 15.69 9.74 -11.35
C TRP A 5 16.60 8.54 -10.99
N LYS A 6 17.06 7.77 -11.98
CA LYS A 6 18.08 6.74 -11.73
C LYS A 6 19.47 7.37 -11.74
N HIS A 7 19.94 7.80 -10.58
CA HIS A 7 21.36 8.07 -10.38
C HIS A 7 22.13 6.74 -10.52
N SER A 8 23.10 6.74 -11.44
CA SER A 8 23.98 5.60 -11.74
C SER A 8 24.89 5.33 -10.55
N ALA A 9 24.89 4.09 -10.05
CA ALA A 9 25.57 3.67 -8.83
C ALA A 9 27.11 3.48 -8.98
N LEU A 10 27.84 4.35 -9.69
CA LEU A 10 29.26 4.11 -9.98
C LEU A 10 30.26 5.25 -9.74
N GLU A 11 29.86 6.40 -9.20
CA GLU A 11 30.79 7.32 -8.54
C GLU A 11 30.11 7.79 -7.25
N HIS A 12 30.57 7.33 -6.09
CA HIS A 12 30.24 8.00 -4.84
C HIS A 12 31.01 9.33 -4.82
N GLU A 13 30.59 10.31 -5.62
CA GLU A 13 30.94 11.70 -5.37
C GLU A 13 30.36 12.02 -4.01
N ASN A 14 31.25 12.21 -3.03
CA ASN A 14 30.84 12.61 -1.69
C ASN A 14 30.18 13.99 -1.83
N PRO A 15 28.86 14.14 -1.58
CA PRO A 15 28.15 15.40 -1.82
C PRO A 15 28.79 16.57 -1.08
N PHE A 16 29.40 16.29 0.07
CA PHE A 16 30.17 17.27 0.85
C PHE A 16 31.30 17.93 0.06
N LEU A 17 31.96 17.21 -0.85
CA LEU A 17 33.05 17.75 -1.66
C LEU A 17 32.56 18.83 -2.63
N GLU A 18 31.38 18.67 -3.20
CA GLU A 18 30.78 19.70 -4.06
C GLU A 18 30.52 20.99 -3.28
N TYR A 19 29.96 20.87 -2.07
CA TYR A 19 29.75 22.03 -1.18
C TYR A 19 31.08 22.65 -0.77
N PHE A 20 32.07 21.84 -0.37
CA PHE A 20 33.39 22.32 0.01
C PHE A 20 34.08 23.07 -1.13
N ASP A 21 34.05 22.52 -2.35
CA ASP A 21 34.64 23.14 -3.53
C ASP A 21 33.91 24.42 -3.92
N ALA A 22 32.59 24.47 -3.76
CA ALA A 22 31.80 25.68 -3.98
C ALA A 22 32.18 26.79 -2.97
N GLU A 23 32.30 26.47 -1.69
CA GLU A 23 32.72 27.43 -0.66
C GLU A 23 34.16 27.89 -0.86
N MET A 24 35.08 26.97 -1.21
CA MET A 24 36.47 27.32 -1.55
C MET A 24 36.56 28.23 -2.77
N ARG A 25 35.74 27.99 -3.80
CA ARG A 25 35.66 28.83 -4.99
C ARG A 25 35.16 30.23 -4.65
N TYR A 26 34.12 30.33 -3.81
CA TYR A 26 33.60 31.59 -3.32
C TYR A 26 34.65 32.38 -2.52
N LEU A 27 35.32 31.74 -1.55
CA LEU A 27 36.35 32.38 -0.72
C LEU A 27 37.53 32.88 -1.56
N ARG A 28 37.96 32.11 -2.57
CA ARG A 28 39.02 32.55 -3.50
C ARG A 28 38.59 33.78 -4.30
N ALA A 29 37.38 33.79 -4.86
CA ALA A 29 36.85 34.93 -5.60
C ALA A 29 36.76 36.18 -4.71
N ALA A 30 36.17 36.05 -3.52
CA ALA A 30 36.04 37.13 -2.54
C ALA A 30 37.40 37.66 -2.07
N SER A 31 38.39 36.77 -1.90
CA SER A 31 39.76 37.17 -1.53
C SER A 31 40.44 38.02 -2.61
N GLY A 32 40.16 37.72 -3.88
CA GLY A 32 40.66 38.49 -5.02
C GLY A 32 40.06 39.90 -5.05
N GLU A 33 38.77 40.02 -4.75
CA GLU A 33 38.10 41.33 -4.61
C GLU A 33 38.62 42.12 -3.42
N PHE A 34 38.78 41.46 -2.26
CA PHE A 34 39.37 42.06 -1.06
C PHE A 34 40.79 42.59 -1.33
N ALA A 35 41.62 41.82 -2.04
CA ALA A 35 42.98 42.23 -2.36
C ALA A 35 43.04 43.46 -3.28
N LYS A 36 42.10 43.60 -4.21
CA LYS A 36 41.96 44.78 -5.06
C LYS A 36 41.48 46.00 -4.28
N ALA A 37 40.50 45.82 -3.40
CA ALA A 37 39.92 46.92 -2.61
C ALA A 37 40.84 47.39 -1.47
N HIS A 38 41.63 46.50 -0.87
CA HIS A 38 42.48 46.78 0.29
C HIS A 38 43.91 46.24 0.12
N PRO A 39 44.73 46.81 -0.78
CA PRO A 39 46.05 46.28 -1.12
C PRO A 39 47.01 46.21 0.07
N ASP A 40 46.99 47.20 0.96
CA ASP A 40 47.89 47.23 2.12
C ASP A 40 47.54 46.17 3.17
N ALA A 41 46.24 45.91 3.38
CA ALA A 41 45.78 44.87 4.29
C ALA A 41 46.07 43.47 3.73
N ALA A 42 45.78 43.26 2.44
CA ALA A 42 46.08 42.02 1.74
C ALA A 42 47.58 41.69 1.77
N ARG A 43 48.45 42.69 1.60
CA ARG A 43 49.91 42.52 1.70
C ARG A 43 50.35 42.04 3.09
N ARG A 44 49.76 42.58 4.17
CA ARG A 44 50.06 42.13 5.55
C ARG A 44 49.62 40.70 5.81
N LEU A 45 48.54 40.26 5.16
CA LEU A 45 48.00 38.90 5.27
C LEU A 45 48.70 37.89 4.33
N GLY A 46 49.69 38.32 3.54
CA GLY A 46 50.39 37.42 2.62
C GLY A 46 49.56 37.03 1.40
N MET A 47 48.60 37.86 1.00
CA MET A 47 47.84 37.72 -0.25
C MET A 47 48.53 38.56 -1.33
N ARG A 48 49.19 37.93 -2.31
CA ARG A 48 49.95 38.62 -3.39
C ARG A 48 49.58 38.06 -4.75
N TYR A 49 49.22 38.93 -5.71
CA TYR A 49 49.05 38.58 -7.13
C TYR A 49 48.26 37.29 -7.41
N GLY A 50 47.17 37.04 -6.67
CA GLY A 50 46.34 35.83 -6.85
C GLY A 50 46.82 34.60 -6.08
N GLU A 51 47.97 34.67 -5.40
CA GLU A 51 48.45 33.65 -4.47
C GLU A 51 48.09 34.01 -3.03
N VAL A 52 47.56 33.01 -2.34
CA VAL A 52 47.16 33.09 -0.94
C VAL A 52 48.18 32.28 -0.13
N GLY A 53 48.82 32.93 0.85
CA GLY A 53 49.74 32.27 1.77
C GLY A 53 49.09 31.16 2.59
N ASP A 54 49.89 30.22 3.08
CA ASP A 54 49.41 28.97 3.69
C ASP A 54 48.49 29.19 4.89
N SER A 55 48.74 30.20 5.72
CA SER A 55 47.88 30.51 6.88
C SER A 55 46.48 30.96 6.48
N VAL A 56 46.37 31.76 5.41
CA VAL A 56 45.07 32.21 4.90
C VAL A 56 44.37 31.06 4.18
N ARG A 57 45.11 30.21 3.46
CA ARG A 57 44.57 29.00 2.83
C ARG A 57 43.99 28.03 3.86
N ALA A 58 44.74 27.73 4.93
CA ALA A 58 44.25 26.90 6.03
C ALA A 58 43.01 27.51 6.70
N THR A 59 42.95 28.83 6.82
CA THR A 59 41.75 29.53 7.34
C THR A 59 40.56 29.36 6.40
N PHE A 60 40.77 29.48 5.08
CA PHE A 60 39.71 29.27 4.09
C PHE A 60 39.22 27.83 4.08
N GLU A 61 40.13 26.86 4.14
CA GLU A 61 39.79 25.44 4.21
C GLU A 61 38.99 25.13 5.48
N GLY A 62 39.41 25.65 6.64
CA GLY A 62 38.66 25.51 7.89
C GLY A 62 37.26 26.13 7.83
N PHE A 63 37.13 27.33 7.25
CA PHE A 63 35.84 28.00 7.09
C PHE A 63 34.94 27.27 6.08
N ALA A 64 35.48 26.88 4.93
CA ALA A 64 34.77 26.12 3.91
C ALA A 64 34.29 24.78 4.45
N LEU A 65 35.08 24.09 5.28
CA LEU A 65 34.66 22.83 5.91
C LEU A 65 33.44 23.00 6.83
N LEU A 66 33.41 24.09 7.60
CA LEU A 66 32.26 24.41 8.47
C LEU A 66 31.02 24.81 7.66
N MET A 67 31.20 25.69 6.68
CA MET A 67 30.09 26.22 5.87
C MET A 67 29.50 25.17 4.93
N ALA A 68 30.33 24.32 4.32
CA ALA A 68 29.88 23.22 3.49
C ALA A 68 28.97 22.27 4.28
N ARG A 69 29.36 21.95 5.52
CA ARG A 69 28.55 21.08 6.39
C ARG A 69 27.24 21.74 6.82
N LEU A 70 27.27 23.04 7.12
CA LEU A 70 26.07 23.79 7.47
C LEU A 70 25.08 23.84 6.31
N ARG A 71 25.58 24.14 5.11
CA ARG A 71 24.76 24.29 3.90
C ARG A 71 24.15 22.97 3.45
N MET A 72 24.97 21.91 3.44
CA MET A 72 24.48 20.54 3.19
C MET A 72 23.36 20.17 4.17
N LYS A 73 23.54 20.44 5.47
CA LYS A 73 22.51 20.16 6.48
C LYS A 73 21.24 21.02 6.31
N LEU A 74 21.38 22.25 5.84
CA LEU A 74 20.25 23.14 5.58
C LEU A 74 19.43 22.63 4.38
N ASP A 75 20.11 22.19 3.32
CA ASP A 75 19.48 21.64 2.13
C ASP A 75 18.82 20.27 2.41
N ASP A 76 19.42 19.46 3.29
CA ASP A 76 18.83 18.20 3.80
C ASP A 76 17.64 18.42 4.76
N GLY A 77 17.46 19.62 5.32
CA GLY A 77 16.40 19.92 6.30
C GLY A 77 15.03 20.26 5.69
N GLY A 78 14.96 20.50 4.38
CA GLY A 78 13.71 20.77 3.66
C GLY A 78 12.66 19.65 3.80
N PRO A 79 13.03 18.38 3.55
CA PRO A 79 12.17 17.21 3.75
C PRO A 79 11.55 17.13 5.15
N GLU A 80 12.33 17.32 6.22
CA GLU A 80 11.87 17.21 7.61
C GLU A 80 10.71 18.19 7.92
N PHE A 81 10.75 19.40 7.37
CA PHE A 81 9.70 20.39 7.57
C PHE A 81 8.46 20.11 6.72
N THR A 82 8.66 19.69 5.47
CA THR A 82 7.54 19.38 4.56
C THR A 82 6.80 18.10 4.96
N GLU A 83 7.50 17.08 5.45
CA GLU A 83 6.90 15.83 5.92
C GLU A 83 5.99 16.07 7.13
N ALA A 84 6.46 16.84 8.12
CA ALA A 84 5.65 17.17 9.30
C ALA A 84 4.39 17.98 8.95
N LEU A 85 4.46 18.87 7.96
CA LEU A 85 3.29 19.61 7.46
C LEU A 85 2.32 18.70 6.69
N ILE A 86 2.84 17.82 5.83
CA ILE A 86 2.03 16.85 5.09
C ILE A 86 1.32 15.89 6.05
N ASP A 87 1.98 15.43 7.10
CA ASP A 87 1.37 14.58 8.13
C ASP A 87 0.21 15.28 8.87
N ASN A 88 0.30 16.60 9.06
CA ASN A 88 -0.79 17.37 9.67
C ASN A 88 -2.01 17.50 8.73
N MET A 89 -1.75 17.63 7.43
CA MET A 89 -2.79 17.79 6.41
C MET A 89 -3.42 16.46 5.97
N TYR A 90 -2.64 15.40 5.86
CA TYR A 90 -3.07 14.08 5.40
C TYR A 90 -2.42 12.97 6.23
N GLU A 91 -3.15 12.50 7.23
CA GLU A 91 -2.65 11.62 8.30
C GLU A 91 -2.09 10.26 7.82
N HIS A 92 -2.36 9.88 6.57
CA HIS A 92 -1.92 8.61 6.00
C HIS A 92 -0.83 8.76 4.93
N ALA A 93 -0.32 9.97 4.66
CA ALA A 93 0.62 10.21 3.55
C ALA A 93 2.02 9.66 3.86
N ALA A 94 2.53 9.86 5.09
CA ALA A 94 3.85 9.37 5.46
C ALA A 94 3.83 7.96 6.09
N ARG A 95 2.66 7.33 6.25
CA ARG A 95 2.57 5.99 6.87
C ARG A 95 2.80 4.90 5.84
N ALA A 96 3.76 4.02 6.10
CA ALA A 96 3.96 2.82 5.31
C ALA A 96 2.71 1.91 5.36
N ILE A 97 2.29 1.42 4.19
CA ILE A 97 1.21 0.44 4.10
C ILE A 97 1.77 -0.94 4.51
N PRO A 98 1.25 -1.58 5.57
CA PRO A 98 1.72 -2.89 5.99
C PRO A 98 1.34 -3.96 4.95
N SER A 99 2.00 -5.11 5.00
CA SER A 99 1.58 -6.26 4.19
C SER A 99 0.15 -6.67 4.55
N LEU A 100 -0.60 -7.10 3.54
CA LEU A 100 -2.00 -7.52 3.67
C LEU A 100 -2.27 -8.72 2.77
N SER A 101 -3.18 -9.58 3.23
CA SER A 101 -3.58 -10.79 2.51
C SER A 101 -5.05 -11.09 2.76
N ILE A 102 -5.66 -11.84 1.84
CA ILE A 102 -7.00 -12.37 1.99
C ILE A 102 -6.86 -13.84 2.36
N ILE A 103 -7.55 -14.24 3.42
CA ILE A 103 -7.58 -15.62 3.90
C ILE A 103 -8.97 -16.20 3.74
N GLU A 104 -9.01 -17.49 3.47
CA GLU A 104 -10.23 -18.29 3.54
C GLU A 104 -10.31 -18.92 4.94
N CYS A 105 -11.46 -18.78 5.59
CA CYS A 105 -11.73 -19.41 6.87
C CYS A 105 -12.82 -20.46 6.67
N SER A 106 -12.47 -21.73 6.87
CA SER A 106 -13.39 -22.85 6.70
C SER A 106 -13.65 -23.51 8.05
N PRO A 107 -14.92 -23.83 8.41
CA PRO A 107 -15.25 -24.41 9.70
C PRO A 107 -14.61 -25.80 9.86
N LEU A 108 -14.00 -26.03 11.02
CA LEU A 108 -13.40 -27.31 11.39
C LEU A 108 -14.50 -28.28 11.85
N GLY A 109 -15.03 -29.06 10.89
CA GLY A 109 -15.99 -30.13 11.15
C GLY A 109 -17.37 -29.88 10.54
N ARG A 110 -17.92 -30.92 9.89
CA ARG A 110 -19.19 -30.87 9.15
C ARG A 110 -20.45 -30.84 10.06
N GLY A 111 -20.28 -30.82 11.38
CA GLY A 111 -21.35 -30.90 12.38
C GLY A 111 -21.58 -29.63 13.18
N VAL A 112 -20.90 -28.52 12.85
CA VAL A 112 -21.14 -27.23 13.54
C VAL A 112 -22.46 -26.66 13.03
N ALA A 113 -23.55 -26.98 13.74
CA ALA A 113 -24.91 -26.56 13.43
C ALA A 113 -25.18 -25.06 13.70
N ALA A 114 -24.22 -24.34 14.28
CA ALA A 114 -24.33 -22.91 14.56
C ALA A 114 -23.41 -22.11 13.63
N ALA A 115 -23.94 -21.03 13.04
CA ALA A 115 -23.15 -20.10 12.25
C ALA A 115 -21.98 -19.55 13.10
N ALA A 116 -20.77 -20.06 12.85
CA ALA A 116 -19.57 -19.59 13.54
C ALA A 116 -19.19 -18.22 12.97
N GLN A 117 -18.85 -17.26 13.84
CA GLN A 117 -18.40 -15.94 13.41
C GLN A 117 -16.91 -15.80 13.70
N VAL A 118 -16.14 -15.40 12.69
CA VAL A 118 -14.78 -14.91 12.88
C VAL A 118 -14.89 -13.43 13.23
N PRO A 119 -14.48 -12.98 14.42
CA PRO A 119 -14.58 -11.58 14.80
C PRO A 119 -13.57 -10.73 14.03
N ALA A 120 -13.82 -9.42 13.94
CA ALA A 120 -12.80 -8.46 13.54
C ALA A 120 -11.67 -8.44 14.59
N GLY A 121 -10.42 -8.29 14.14
CA GLY A 121 -9.25 -8.30 15.00
C GLY A 121 -8.74 -9.70 15.38
N ALA A 122 -9.35 -10.78 14.86
CA ALA A 122 -8.86 -12.13 15.09
C ALA A 122 -7.43 -12.28 14.56
N LEU A 123 -6.53 -12.81 15.40
CA LEU A 123 -5.12 -12.96 15.07
C LEU A 123 -4.89 -14.15 14.15
N VAL A 124 -4.06 -13.94 13.14
CA VAL A 124 -3.68 -14.94 12.13
C VAL A 124 -2.17 -14.94 12.01
N ARG A 125 -1.55 -16.10 12.11
CA ARG A 125 -0.09 -16.23 11.99
C ARG A 125 0.27 -16.78 10.63
N SER A 126 1.28 -16.21 9.98
CA SER A 126 1.85 -16.80 8.78
C SER A 126 2.63 -18.08 9.11
N ALA A 127 2.92 -18.87 8.07
CA ALA A 127 4.04 -19.79 8.14
C ALA A 127 5.35 -19.02 8.45
N PRO A 128 6.36 -19.65 9.05
CA PRO A 128 7.69 -19.05 9.21
C PRO A 128 8.26 -18.58 7.86
N VAL A 129 8.81 -17.37 7.81
CA VAL A 129 9.36 -16.75 6.60
C VAL A 129 10.84 -16.38 6.80
N GLY A 130 11.64 -16.63 5.76
CA GLY A 130 13.05 -16.22 5.71
C GLY A 130 14.01 -17.10 6.52
N PRO A 131 15.31 -16.77 6.52
CA PRO A 131 16.34 -17.53 7.24
C PRO A 131 16.08 -17.61 8.74
N ASP A 132 15.56 -16.52 9.33
CA ASP A 132 15.31 -16.41 10.78
C ASP A 132 13.95 -17.00 11.20
N GLN A 133 13.20 -17.61 10.28
CA GLN A 133 11.93 -18.30 10.55
C GLN A 133 10.89 -17.42 11.28
N VAL A 134 10.83 -16.13 10.94
CA VAL A 134 9.94 -15.16 11.57
C VAL A 134 8.48 -15.45 11.19
N GLN A 135 7.59 -15.44 12.18
CA GLN A 135 6.15 -15.52 11.97
C GLN A 135 5.56 -14.11 11.92
N CYS A 136 4.95 -13.75 10.80
CA CYS A 136 4.22 -12.49 10.67
C CYS A 136 2.84 -12.61 11.33
N LEU A 137 2.47 -11.60 12.12
CA LEU A 137 1.16 -11.51 12.75
C LEU A 137 0.25 -10.62 11.90
N TYR A 138 -0.89 -11.18 11.51
CA TYR A 138 -1.97 -10.49 10.82
C TYR A 138 -3.21 -10.45 11.72
N ARG A 139 -4.13 -9.55 11.42
CA ARG A 139 -5.44 -9.47 12.06
C ARG A 139 -6.54 -9.34 11.01
N THR A 140 -7.69 -9.97 11.24
CA THR A 140 -8.87 -9.76 10.41
C THR A 140 -9.35 -8.31 10.55
N THR A 141 -9.78 -7.69 9.45
CA THR A 141 -10.28 -6.30 9.46
C THR A 141 -11.77 -6.21 9.68
N GLN A 142 -12.51 -7.30 9.45
CA GLN A 142 -13.96 -7.36 9.49
C GLN A 142 -14.41 -8.63 10.19
N ALA A 143 -15.59 -8.58 10.81
CA ALA A 143 -16.26 -9.78 11.28
C ALA A 143 -16.87 -10.51 10.08
N VAL A 144 -16.68 -11.82 10.01
CA VAL A 144 -17.16 -12.68 8.91
C VAL A 144 -17.96 -13.83 9.49
N GLN A 145 -19.20 -13.97 9.04
CA GLN A 145 -20.02 -15.12 9.37
C GLN A 145 -19.62 -16.30 8.47
N LEU A 146 -19.27 -17.43 9.07
CA LEU A 146 -19.00 -18.66 8.37
C LEU A 146 -20.32 -19.37 8.10
N LEU A 147 -20.69 -19.40 6.81
CA LEU A 147 -21.87 -20.09 6.35
C LEU A 147 -21.55 -21.57 6.09
N PRO A 148 -22.49 -22.49 6.30
CA PRO A 148 -22.31 -23.92 6.01
C PRO A 148 -22.46 -24.20 4.50
N LEU A 149 -21.73 -23.43 3.69
CA LEU A 149 -21.69 -23.54 2.24
C LEU A 149 -20.23 -23.55 1.76
N SER A 150 -19.95 -24.34 0.74
CA SER A 150 -18.73 -24.23 -0.07
C SER A 150 -19.10 -24.06 -1.54
N VAL A 151 -18.25 -23.37 -2.28
CA VAL A 151 -18.28 -23.40 -3.75
C VAL A 151 -17.53 -24.65 -4.19
N GLU A 152 -18.21 -25.57 -4.87
CA GLU A 152 -17.60 -26.78 -5.42
C GLU A 152 -17.15 -26.61 -6.86
N ASP A 153 -17.90 -25.82 -7.62
CA ASP A 153 -17.67 -25.63 -9.05
C ASP A 153 -18.19 -24.26 -9.50
N ALA A 154 -17.52 -23.68 -10.49
CA ALA A 154 -17.85 -22.39 -11.09
C ALA A 154 -17.53 -22.44 -12.59
N GLU A 155 -18.57 -22.52 -13.42
CA GLU A 155 -18.43 -22.67 -14.86
C GLU A 155 -19.14 -21.54 -15.62
N VAL A 156 -18.58 -21.18 -16.77
CA VAL A 156 -19.23 -20.32 -17.76
C VAL A 156 -19.71 -21.19 -18.90
N ALA A 157 -21.01 -21.17 -19.16
CA ALA A 157 -21.64 -21.90 -20.26
C ALA A 157 -22.40 -20.94 -21.16
N VAL A 158 -22.58 -21.31 -22.43
CA VAL A 158 -23.48 -20.61 -23.35
C VAL A 158 -24.67 -21.53 -23.58
N ARG A 159 -25.88 -21.03 -23.29
CA ARG A 159 -27.13 -21.75 -23.57
C ARG A 159 -27.58 -21.52 -25.00
N ASP A 160 -28.46 -22.40 -25.45
CA ASP A 160 -29.17 -22.26 -26.73
C ASP A 160 -29.82 -20.87 -26.82
N GLY A 161 -29.53 -20.15 -27.91
CA GLY A 161 -29.90 -18.74 -28.08
C GLY A 161 -28.80 -17.73 -27.69
N GLY A 162 -27.57 -18.17 -27.45
CA GLY A 162 -26.39 -17.29 -27.31
C GLY A 162 -26.28 -16.57 -25.96
N ARG A 163 -27.09 -16.98 -24.97
CA ARG A 163 -27.04 -16.40 -23.62
C ARG A 163 -25.93 -17.03 -22.80
N THR A 164 -25.03 -16.20 -22.29
CA THR A 164 -24.00 -16.63 -21.33
C THR A 164 -24.63 -16.86 -19.96
N VAL A 165 -24.29 -17.98 -19.32
CA VAL A 165 -24.73 -18.38 -17.99
C VAL A 165 -23.49 -18.70 -17.15
N ILE A 166 -23.40 -18.09 -15.97
CA ILE A 166 -22.42 -18.44 -14.96
C ILE A 166 -23.11 -19.42 -14.00
N ARG A 167 -22.63 -20.66 -13.95
CA ARG A 167 -23.12 -21.69 -13.03
C ARG A 167 -22.21 -21.75 -11.82
N LEU A 168 -22.76 -21.40 -10.66
CA LEU A 168 -22.10 -21.58 -9.37
C LEU A 168 -22.73 -22.78 -8.68
N THR A 169 -21.94 -23.81 -8.41
CA THR A 169 -22.38 -25.02 -7.71
C THR A 169 -21.95 -24.92 -6.26
N PHE A 170 -22.92 -24.93 -5.36
CA PHE A 170 -22.68 -24.91 -3.92
C PHE A 170 -22.94 -26.28 -3.32
N ARG A 171 -22.12 -26.67 -2.34
CA ARG A 171 -22.44 -27.77 -1.43
C ARG A 171 -22.84 -27.18 -0.09
N LEU A 172 -23.98 -27.64 0.42
CA LEU A 172 -24.51 -27.24 1.72
C LEU A 172 -24.31 -28.36 2.74
N TRP A 173 -23.79 -28.01 3.91
CA TRP A 173 -23.60 -28.91 5.05
C TRP A 173 -24.56 -28.50 6.16
N LEU A 174 -25.84 -28.82 5.96
CA LEU A 174 -26.84 -28.56 6.98
C LEU A 174 -26.83 -29.74 7.97
N GLY A 175 -26.51 -29.46 9.23
CA GLY A 175 -26.71 -30.40 10.34
C GLY A 175 -28.19 -30.62 10.63
N GLU A 176 -28.51 -31.26 11.77
CA GLU A 176 -29.90 -31.56 12.15
C GLU A 176 -30.77 -30.29 12.33
N GLN A 177 -30.17 -29.12 12.61
CA GLN A 177 -30.89 -27.86 12.70
C GLN A 177 -30.88 -27.06 11.38
N ARG A 178 -31.67 -27.53 10.41
CA ARG A 178 -31.86 -26.84 9.12
C ARG A 178 -32.49 -25.45 9.25
N GLU A 179 -33.20 -25.18 10.33
CA GLU A 179 -34.05 -23.98 10.49
C GLU A 179 -33.28 -22.73 10.93
N ALA A 180 -32.01 -22.85 11.36
CA ALA A 180 -31.28 -21.74 11.99
C ALA A 180 -30.26 -21.00 11.08
N THR A 181 -30.06 -21.45 9.84
CA THR A 181 -29.03 -20.85 8.96
C THR A 181 -29.63 -19.80 8.02
N ASP A 182 -29.37 -18.54 8.29
CA ASP A 182 -29.69 -17.43 7.38
C ASP A 182 -28.74 -17.45 6.16
N LEU A 183 -29.30 -17.68 4.97
CA LEU A 183 -28.61 -17.63 3.68
C LEU A 183 -29.06 -16.43 2.83
N SER A 184 -29.69 -15.42 3.45
CA SER A 184 -30.13 -14.20 2.77
C SER A 184 -28.98 -13.42 2.14
N ARG A 185 -27.76 -13.53 2.70
CA ARG A 185 -26.57 -12.83 2.21
C ARG A 185 -25.35 -13.74 2.14
N ILE A 186 -24.95 -14.08 0.93
CA ILE A 186 -23.74 -14.88 0.65
C ILE A 186 -22.66 -13.97 0.10
N ARG A 187 -21.52 -13.88 0.80
CA ARG A 187 -20.37 -13.09 0.34
C ARG A 187 -19.40 -13.98 -0.43
N LEU A 188 -19.17 -13.65 -1.70
CA LEU A 188 -18.23 -14.35 -2.57
C LEU A 188 -16.96 -13.50 -2.76
N TYR A 189 -15.80 -14.15 -2.72
CA TYR A 189 -14.53 -13.55 -3.11
C TYR A 189 -14.12 -14.07 -4.49
N LEU A 190 -13.82 -13.16 -5.41
CA LEU A 190 -13.43 -13.51 -6.78
C LEU A 190 -11.91 -13.68 -6.86
N HIS A 191 -11.44 -14.89 -6.60
CA HIS A 191 -10.02 -15.24 -6.71
C HIS A 191 -9.64 -15.54 -8.17
N GLY A 192 -8.66 -14.83 -8.72
CA GLY A 192 -8.18 -15.03 -10.09
C GLY A 192 -7.28 -13.90 -10.57
N THR A 193 -6.92 -13.93 -11.86
CA THR A 193 -6.18 -12.82 -12.47
C THR A 193 -7.04 -11.56 -12.49
N ARG A 194 -6.42 -10.38 -12.37
CA ARG A 194 -7.13 -9.11 -12.31
C ARG A 194 -8.11 -8.89 -13.48
N PRO A 195 -7.78 -9.21 -14.75
CA PRO A 195 -8.74 -9.06 -15.86
C PRO A 195 -9.93 -10.02 -15.74
N ALA A 196 -9.69 -11.29 -15.39
CA ALA A 196 -10.76 -12.29 -15.27
C ALA A 196 -11.70 -11.97 -14.11
N ALA A 197 -11.15 -11.64 -12.92
CA ALA A 197 -11.94 -11.27 -11.76
C ALA A 197 -12.75 -9.98 -12.01
N ALA A 198 -12.20 -9.00 -12.72
CA ALA A 198 -12.91 -7.77 -13.08
C ALA A 198 -14.05 -8.02 -14.08
N ALA A 199 -13.82 -8.86 -15.10
CA ALA A 199 -14.85 -9.24 -16.07
C ALA A 199 -15.99 -10.02 -15.39
N LEU A 200 -15.65 -10.96 -14.50
CA LEU A 200 -16.61 -11.72 -13.72
C LEU A 200 -17.41 -10.81 -12.78
N TYR A 201 -16.74 -9.89 -12.07
CA TYR A 201 -17.38 -8.89 -11.22
C TYR A 201 -18.39 -8.03 -12.01
N ALA A 202 -18.01 -7.54 -13.18
CA ALA A 202 -18.90 -6.75 -14.04
C ALA A 202 -20.09 -7.56 -14.55
N SER A 203 -19.86 -8.82 -14.95
CA SER A 203 -20.92 -9.73 -15.41
C SER A 203 -21.93 -10.03 -14.32
N LEU A 204 -21.44 -10.27 -13.09
CA LEU A 204 -22.28 -10.54 -11.93
C LEU A 204 -23.01 -9.30 -11.41
N THR A 205 -22.51 -8.08 -11.55
CA THR A 205 -23.15 -6.90 -10.92
C THR A 205 -23.94 -6.02 -11.87
N ARG A 206 -23.65 -6.04 -13.18
CA ARG A 206 -24.24 -5.09 -14.15
C ARG A 206 -25.10 -5.72 -15.23
N GLN A 207 -24.88 -6.99 -15.56
CA GLN A 207 -25.45 -7.63 -16.76
C GLN A 207 -26.26 -8.89 -16.42
N ILE A 208 -27.00 -8.87 -15.31
CA ILE A 208 -27.85 -9.99 -14.91
C ILE A 208 -29.19 -9.89 -15.62
N ALA A 209 -29.50 -10.88 -16.47
CA ALA A 209 -30.83 -11.03 -17.04
C ALA A 209 -31.80 -11.75 -16.09
N SER A 210 -31.32 -12.77 -15.37
CA SER A 210 -32.10 -13.56 -14.41
C SER A 210 -31.19 -14.36 -13.50
N ILE A 211 -31.62 -14.59 -12.26
CA ILE A 211 -30.99 -15.55 -11.35
C ILE A 211 -31.94 -16.74 -11.17
N SER A 212 -31.39 -17.94 -11.15
CA SER A 212 -32.18 -19.15 -10.96
C SER A 212 -31.44 -20.15 -10.10
N LEU A 213 -32.18 -20.89 -9.29
CA LEU A 213 -31.69 -21.92 -8.40
C LEU A 213 -32.12 -23.29 -8.90
N ARG A 214 -31.20 -24.25 -8.83
CA ARG A 214 -31.49 -25.66 -9.05
C ARG A 214 -31.13 -26.43 -7.79
N LEU A 215 -32.11 -27.12 -7.22
CA LEU A 215 -31.91 -28.02 -6.08
C LEU A 215 -32.15 -29.46 -6.55
N PRO A 216 -31.11 -30.30 -6.71
CA PRO A 216 -31.26 -31.64 -7.28
C PRO A 216 -32.28 -32.53 -6.56
N SER A 217 -32.45 -32.35 -5.24
CA SER A 217 -33.35 -33.13 -4.39
C SER A 217 -34.78 -32.57 -4.30
N VAL A 218 -35.05 -31.40 -4.88
CA VAL A 218 -36.36 -30.73 -4.80
C VAL A 218 -36.91 -30.55 -6.20
N ARG A 219 -38.21 -30.83 -6.40
CA ARG A 219 -38.91 -30.67 -7.69
C ARG A 219 -38.13 -31.26 -8.88
N ASN A 220 -37.63 -32.48 -8.72
CA ASN A 220 -36.87 -33.22 -9.75
C ASN A 220 -35.65 -32.46 -10.31
N GLY A 221 -35.09 -31.50 -9.57
CA GLY A 221 -33.96 -30.70 -10.02
C GLY A 221 -34.31 -29.74 -11.15
N GLU A 222 -35.55 -29.27 -11.25
CA GLU A 222 -35.91 -28.19 -12.16
C GLU A 222 -35.24 -26.87 -11.76
N LEU A 223 -34.94 -26.04 -12.77
CA LEU A 223 -34.38 -24.71 -12.58
C LEU A 223 -35.51 -23.73 -12.22
N GLN A 224 -35.44 -23.11 -11.06
CA GLN A 224 -36.45 -22.16 -10.58
C GLN A 224 -35.91 -20.74 -10.60
N PRO A 225 -36.65 -19.75 -11.15
CA PRO A 225 -36.26 -18.36 -11.03
C PRO A 225 -36.26 -17.93 -9.56
N LEU A 226 -35.23 -17.18 -9.15
CA LEU A 226 -35.16 -16.57 -7.84
C LEU A 226 -35.51 -15.08 -7.98
N GLU A 227 -36.71 -14.71 -7.54
CA GLU A 227 -37.14 -13.31 -7.49
C GLU A 227 -36.55 -12.61 -6.27
N GLY A 228 -36.16 -11.34 -6.42
CA GLY A 228 -35.62 -10.51 -5.34
C GLY A 228 -34.17 -10.79 -4.95
N VAL A 229 -33.50 -11.75 -5.58
CA VAL A 229 -32.07 -11.99 -5.39
C VAL A 229 -31.27 -11.16 -6.38
N GLN A 230 -30.21 -10.51 -5.88
CA GLN A 230 -29.31 -9.70 -6.68
C GLN A 230 -27.87 -9.86 -6.20
N PHE A 231 -26.93 -9.60 -7.11
CA PHE A 231 -25.53 -9.43 -6.77
C PHE A 231 -25.24 -7.94 -6.61
N GLU A 232 -24.54 -7.60 -5.55
CA GLU A 232 -24.12 -6.24 -5.25
C GLU A 232 -22.62 -6.18 -4.96
N GLY A 233 -22.02 -5.00 -5.15
CA GLY A 233 -20.63 -4.79 -4.80
C GLY A 233 -20.41 -4.87 -3.29
N ALA A 234 -19.50 -5.73 -2.85
CA ALA A 234 -19.06 -5.80 -1.46
C ALA A 234 -17.64 -5.22 -1.30
N GLY A 235 -17.32 -4.72 -0.10
CA GLY A 235 -16.00 -4.13 0.18
C GLY A 235 -15.94 -2.60 0.06
N PHE A 236 -17.09 -1.94 -0.08
CA PHE A 236 -17.20 -0.48 -0.10
C PHE A 236 -17.91 0.03 1.15
N GLY A 237 -17.52 1.20 1.61
CA GLY A 237 -18.16 1.91 2.72
C GLY A 237 -17.46 1.76 4.08
N PRO A 238 -18.04 2.36 5.14
CA PRO A 238 -17.39 2.45 6.44
C PRO A 238 -17.15 1.11 7.13
N THR A 239 -18.05 0.15 6.93
CA THR A 239 -18.00 -1.19 7.57
C THR A 239 -16.91 -2.08 7.00
N THR A 240 -16.32 -1.71 5.85
CA THR A 240 -15.29 -2.51 5.18
C THR A 240 -13.92 -1.86 5.15
N ARG A 241 -13.71 -0.82 5.97
CA ARG A 241 -12.42 -0.13 6.07
C ARG A 241 -11.30 -1.08 6.51
N LEU A 242 -10.15 -0.94 5.86
CA LEU A 242 -8.95 -1.70 6.20
C LEU A 242 -8.15 -1.02 7.32
N TRP A 243 -8.17 0.32 7.33
CA TRP A 243 -7.45 1.12 8.29
C TRP A 243 -8.38 1.67 9.37
N PRO A 244 -7.91 1.72 10.64
CA PRO A 244 -8.69 2.31 11.72
C PRO A 244 -8.91 3.81 11.44
N VAL A 245 -10.07 4.30 11.83
CA VAL A 245 -10.36 5.74 11.82
C VAL A 245 -9.60 6.36 12.97
N THR A 246 -8.68 7.26 12.65
CA THR A 246 -7.82 7.95 13.61
C THR A 246 -8.50 9.20 14.17
N GLU A 247 -9.27 9.92 13.34
CA GLU A 247 -10.10 11.05 13.76
C GLU A 247 -11.54 10.91 13.23
N PRO A 248 -12.50 10.48 14.07
CA PRO A 248 -13.89 10.31 13.64
C PRO A 248 -14.59 11.63 13.27
N GLU A 249 -14.05 12.78 13.68
CA GLU A 249 -14.63 14.11 13.37
C GLU A 249 -14.32 14.59 11.94
N ARG A 250 -13.18 14.17 11.37
CA ARG A 250 -12.78 14.51 9.98
C ARG A 250 -13.44 13.62 8.93
N ASP A 251 -14.23 12.64 9.35
CA ASP A 251 -14.79 11.57 8.53
C ASP A 251 -16.31 11.73 8.28
N ARG A 252 -16.82 12.96 8.40
CA ARG A 252 -18.21 13.33 8.13
C ARG A 252 -18.44 13.77 6.69
#